data_AF-A0A433E9M6-F1
#
_entry.id   AF-A0A433E9M6-F1
#
_cell.length_a   1.000
_cell.length_b   1.000
_cell.length_c   1.000
_cell.angle_alpha   90.00
_cell.angle_beta   90.00
_cell.angle_gamma   90.00
#
_symmetry.space_group_name_H-M   'P 1'
#
loop_
_entity.id
_entity.type
_entity.pdbx_description
1 polymer ?
#
loop_
_entity_poly.entity_id
_entity_poly.type
_entity_poly.pdbx_seq_one_letter_code
_entity_poly.pdbx_strand_id
1 'polypeptide(L)'
;MSTTYSELAERIMSGQTLSRDEIHELIVTSDGQDFALIEAASAIRRHEFRNMIAVHTDDEELAAALGTRSIAIGGYETLDLSADIDSEVLADKLAELGAGSATGITVKLPANAVPMTLMRVLAITRMAAPDKVLHLPDGYEEALRSLSSLAMHIVSAITISDDIERWPIINETLKALKHGGIVIAGASGQDALAGYLRYLSELGVDLMGYREARGSACGSVDGGGCCGGHDHAESSAESSAGGCGCGSEGCGSSAQASESVEEPQPAAASASHGCGCGSGGCGA
;
A
#
# COMPACT_ATOMS: atom_id res chain seq x y z
N MET A 1 18.60 -9.35 -4.02
CA MET A 1 19.51 -8.41 -4.72
C MET A 1 18.82 -7.03 -4.76
N SER A 2 18.60 -6.44 -3.59
CA SER A 2 18.04 -5.10 -3.34
C SER A 2 19.10 -4.15 -2.76
N THR A 3 20.37 -4.56 -2.83
CA THR A 3 21.49 -4.01 -2.06
C THR A 3 21.78 -2.56 -2.41
N THR A 4 21.57 -2.13 -3.66
CA THR A 4 21.86 -0.75 -4.08
C THR A 4 21.05 0.31 -3.32
N TYR A 5 19.74 0.11 -3.17
CA TYR A 5 18.89 1.09 -2.45
C TYR A 5 19.07 1.00 -0.94
N SER A 6 19.33 -0.20 -0.41
CA SER A 6 19.64 -0.38 1.01
C SER A 6 20.97 0.29 1.40
N GLU A 7 22.03 0.10 0.60
CA GLU A 7 23.32 0.78 0.78
C GLU A 7 23.17 2.31 0.67
N LEU A 8 22.37 2.77 -0.30
CA LEU A 8 22.04 4.19 -0.43
C LEU A 8 21.30 4.73 0.80
N ALA A 9 20.35 3.98 1.36
CA ALA A 9 19.66 4.37 2.58
C ALA A 9 20.60 4.41 3.79
N GLU A 10 21.49 3.42 3.95
CA GLU A 10 22.51 3.44 5.02
C GLU A 10 23.43 4.66 4.91
N ARG A 11 23.84 4.99 3.68
CA ARG A 11 24.61 6.19 3.38
C ARG A 11 23.87 7.45 3.82
N ILE A 12 22.58 7.55 3.51
CA ILE A 12 21.74 8.71 3.90
C ILE A 12 21.56 8.80 5.41
N MET A 13 21.24 7.67 6.08
CA MET A 13 21.10 7.62 7.55
C MET A 13 22.41 7.95 8.28
N SER A 14 23.57 7.79 7.62
CA SER A 14 24.87 8.23 8.14
C SER A 14 25.13 9.74 8.00
N GLY A 15 24.19 10.50 7.43
CA GLY A 15 24.23 11.96 7.29
C GLY A 15 24.73 12.46 5.93
N GLN A 16 24.88 11.59 4.93
CA GLN A 16 25.21 12.03 3.58
C GLN A 16 23.95 12.40 2.81
N THR A 17 24.00 13.49 2.06
CA THR A 17 22.90 13.89 1.19
C THR A 17 22.99 13.22 -0.17
N LEU A 18 21.84 13.06 -0.82
CA LEU A 18 21.77 12.74 -2.24
C LEU A 18 22.23 13.92 -3.08
N SER A 19 23.03 13.66 -4.11
CA SER A 19 23.36 14.65 -5.13
C SER A 19 22.23 14.80 -6.14
N ARG A 20 22.17 15.95 -6.82
CA ARG A 20 21.20 16.22 -7.89
C ARG A 20 21.24 15.15 -8.99
N ASP A 21 22.43 14.71 -9.39
CA ASP A 21 22.60 13.70 -10.44
C ASP A 21 22.07 12.33 -10.01
N GLU A 22 22.30 11.92 -8.75
CA GLU A 22 21.73 10.70 -8.20
C GLU A 22 20.19 10.79 -8.12
N ILE A 23 19.63 11.93 -7.73
CA ILE A 23 18.18 12.15 -7.73
C ILE A 23 17.62 12.00 -9.14
N HIS A 24 18.27 12.62 -10.14
CA HIS A 24 17.86 12.52 -11.52
C HIS A 24 17.91 11.07 -12.03
N GLU A 25 18.99 10.35 -11.74
CA GLU A 25 19.13 8.92 -12.07
C GLU A 25 18.00 8.08 -11.46
N LEU A 26 17.65 8.34 -10.19
CA LEU A 26 16.52 7.70 -9.53
C LEU A 26 15.19 8.06 -10.19
N ILE A 27 14.99 9.26 -10.73
CA ILE A 27 13.74 9.61 -11.40
C ILE A 27 13.59 8.86 -12.72
N VAL A 28 14.65 8.83 -13.54
CA VAL A 28 14.57 8.28 -14.92
C VAL A 28 14.75 6.77 -14.99
N THR A 29 15.46 6.16 -14.04
CA THR A 29 15.78 4.73 -14.07
C THR A 29 14.66 3.92 -13.43
N SER A 30 13.81 3.30 -14.25
CA SER A 30 12.91 2.23 -13.76
C SER A 30 13.57 0.88 -14.03
N ASP A 31 14.17 0.33 -12.98
CA ASP A 31 14.80 -1.00 -12.96
C ASP A 31 13.82 -2.10 -12.50
N GLY A 32 12.53 -1.76 -12.35
CA GLY A 32 11.51 -2.64 -11.78
C GLY A 32 11.66 -2.90 -10.27
N GLN A 33 12.51 -2.13 -9.57
CA GLN A 33 12.78 -2.29 -8.14
C GLN A 33 12.11 -1.21 -7.28
N ASP A 34 10.97 -0.66 -7.72
CA ASP A 34 10.25 0.40 -6.99
C ASP A 34 9.95 0.02 -5.53
N PHE A 35 9.64 -1.25 -5.25
CA PHE A 35 9.42 -1.71 -3.88
C PHE A 35 10.68 -1.69 -3.02
N ALA A 36 11.86 -1.97 -3.59
CA ALA A 36 13.12 -1.89 -2.85
C ALA A 36 13.48 -0.42 -2.54
N LEU A 37 13.20 0.50 -3.46
CA LEU A 37 13.33 1.93 -3.24
C LEU A 37 12.36 2.43 -2.16
N ILE A 38 11.10 1.99 -2.21
CA ILE A 38 10.08 2.29 -1.18
C ILE A 38 10.50 1.75 0.19
N GLU A 39 11.05 0.54 0.24
CA GLU A 39 11.56 -0.07 1.48
C GLU A 39 12.74 0.72 2.05
N ALA A 40 13.68 1.15 1.20
CA ALA A 40 14.80 2.02 1.58
C ALA A 40 14.32 3.37 2.14
N ALA A 41 13.39 4.03 1.44
CA ALA A 41 12.76 5.26 1.93
C ALA A 41 12.00 5.05 3.25
N SER A 42 11.34 3.90 3.39
CA SER A 42 10.64 3.52 4.61
C SER A 42 11.58 3.34 5.80
N ALA A 43 12.76 2.76 5.57
CA ALA A 43 13.80 2.63 6.60
C ALA A 43 14.30 4.01 7.07
N ILE A 44 14.57 4.93 6.15
CA ILE A 44 14.97 6.32 6.46
C ILE A 44 13.87 7.02 7.28
N ARG A 45 12.61 6.92 6.86
CA ARG A 45 11.48 7.51 7.58
C ARG A 45 11.37 6.98 9.01
N ARG A 46 11.57 5.67 9.21
CA ARG A 46 11.58 5.07 10.56
C ARG A 46 12.78 5.52 11.40
N HIS A 47 13.94 5.74 10.80
CA HIS A 47 15.10 6.27 11.50
C HIS A 47 14.81 7.66 12.07
N GLU A 48 14.25 8.55 11.25
CA GLU A 48 14.02 9.96 11.60
C GLU A 48 12.76 10.17 12.47
N PHE A 49 11.65 9.51 12.13
CA PHE A 49 10.33 9.77 12.74
C PHE A 49 9.82 8.61 13.59
N ARG A 50 10.60 7.53 13.74
CA ARG A 50 10.18 6.29 14.41
C ARG A 50 8.89 5.76 13.79
N ASN A 51 7.97 5.26 14.61
CA ASN A 51 6.65 4.82 14.19
C ASN A 51 5.60 5.92 14.34
N MET A 52 5.98 7.21 14.31
CA MET A 52 5.03 8.31 14.51
C MET A 52 4.60 8.94 13.19
N ILE A 53 3.37 9.47 13.14
CA ILE A 53 2.88 10.31 12.04
C ILE A 53 2.13 11.51 12.63
N ALA A 54 2.33 12.70 12.09
CA ALA A 54 1.52 13.86 12.45
C ALA A 54 0.21 13.87 11.66
N VAL A 55 -0.87 14.28 12.31
CA VAL A 55 -2.16 14.49 11.66
C VAL A 55 -2.54 15.96 11.82
N HIS A 56 -2.73 16.62 10.68
CA HIS A 56 -3.18 18.01 10.59
C HIS A 56 -4.67 18.06 10.27
N THR A 57 -5.37 18.98 10.90
CA THR A 57 -6.76 19.29 10.59
C THR A 57 -7.04 20.74 11.01
N ASP A 58 -7.91 21.40 10.25
CA ASP A 58 -8.36 22.76 10.54
C ASP A 58 -9.51 22.78 11.56
N ASP A 59 -10.12 21.62 11.84
CA ASP A 59 -11.21 21.48 12.81
C ASP A 59 -10.66 21.15 14.22
N GLU A 60 -10.96 22.02 15.18
CA GLU A 60 -10.48 21.88 16.57
C GLU A 60 -11.13 20.69 17.31
N GLU A 61 -12.40 20.39 17.03
CA GLU A 61 -13.13 19.29 17.68
C GLU A 61 -12.61 17.94 17.19
N LEU A 62 -12.36 17.82 15.89
CA LEU A 62 -11.73 16.67 15.26
C LEU A 62 -10.29 16.51 15.74
N ALA A 63 -9.51 17.59 15.84
CA ALA A 63 -8.16 17.54 16.40
C ALA A 63 -8.18 16.97 17.83
N ALA A 64 -9.10 17.47 18.67
CA ALA A 64 -9.29 16.99 20.04
C ALA A 64 -9.75 15.52 20.08
N ALA A 65 -10.64 15.12 19.17
CA ALA A 65 -11.12 13.75 19.06
C ALA A 65 -10.00 12.76 18.68
N LEU A 66 -9.09 13.17 17.78
CA LEU A 66 -7.92 12.40 17.38
C LEU A 66 -6.79 12.43 18.42
N GLY A 67 -6.91 13.27 19.45
CA GLY A 67 -5.87 13.50 20.45
C GLY A 67 -4.66 14.25 19.89
N THR A 68 -4.77 14.87 18.71
CA THR A 68 -3.71 15.69 18.13
C THR A 68 -3.93 17.16 18.50
N ARG A 69 -2.98 18.02 18.15
CA ARG A 69 -3.19 19.47 18.16
C ARG A 69 -3.46 19.90 16.72
N SER A 70 -4.38 20.84 16.51
CA SER A 70 -4.40 21.56 15.24
C SER A 70 -3.07 22.28 15.11
N ILE A 71 -2.30 21.93 14.08
CA ILE A 71 -0.99 22.52 13.81
C ILE A 71 -1.11 23.19 12.46
N ALA A 72 -1.07 24.52 12.47
CA ALA A 72 -0.88 25.31 11.26
C ALA A 72 0.39 24.80 10.55
N ILE A 73 0.27 24.51 9.27
CA ILE A 73 1.38 24.06 8.40
C ILE A 73 2.28 25.27 8.10
N GLY A 74 2.96 25.77 9.11
CA GLY A 74 3.94 26.85 9.00
C GLY A 74 5.32 26.31 8.69
N GLY A 75 5.96 26.83 7.64
CA GLY A 75 7.36 26.50 7.32
C GLY A 75 7.56 25.25 6.46
N TYR A 76 6.49 24.74 5.82
CA TYR A 76 6.64 23.70 4.79
C TYR A 76 6.76 24.32 3.40
N GLU A 77 7.72 23.84 2.62
CA GLU A 77 7.79 24.14 1.19
C GLU A 77 6.85 23.24 0.40
N THR A 78 6.48 23.63 -0.82
CA THR A 78 5.52 22.87 -1.64
C THR A 78 6.19 22.21 -2.84
N LEU A 79 6.12 20.88 -2.88
CA LEU A 79 6.37 20.10 -4.08
C LEU A 79 5.05 19.85 -4.80
N ASP A 80 4.77 20.66 -5.81
CA ASP A 80 3.57 20.51 -6.63
C ASP A 80 3.84 19.56 -7.80
N LEU A 81 3.29 18.35 -7.76
CA LEU A 81 3.34 17.36 -8.85
C LEU A 81 2.07 17.38 -9.71
N SER A 82 1.14 18.32 -9.46
CA SER A 82 -0.08 18.45 -10.24
C SER A 82 0.17 19.08 -11.62
N ALA A 83 1.27 19.82 -11.76
CA ALA A 83 1.78 20.31 -13.02
C ALA A 83 2.67 19.25 -13.69
N ASP A 84 2.68 19.24 -15.02
CA ASP A 84 3.65 18.45 -15.78
C ASP A 84 5.05 19.04 -15.54
N ILE A 85 5.93 18.25 -14.93
CA ILE A 85 7.29 18.65 -14.56
C ILE A 85 8.26 17.67 -15.20
N ASP A 86 9.21 18.20 -15.97
CA ASP A 86 10.29 17.44 -16.56
C ASP A 86 11.22 16.82 -15.49
N SER A 87 11.81 15.66 -15.77
CA SER A 87 12.65 14.94 -14.82
C SER A 87 13.87 15.73 -14.33
N GLU A 88 14.48 16.56 -15.19
CA GLU A 88 15.60 17.42 -14.79
C GLU A 88 15.15 18.48 -13.80
N VAL A 89 14.03 19.15 -14.09
CA VAL A 89 13.43 20.18 -13.23
C VAL A 89 12.98 19.58 -11.90
N LEU A 90 12.42 18.36 -11.91
CA LEU A 90 12.06 17.65 -10.69
C LEU A 90 13.29 17.34 -9.86
N ALA A 91 14.39 16.89 -10.48
CA ALA A 91 15.64 16.60 -9.77
C ALA A 91 16.23 17.85 -9.11
N ASP A 92 16.26 18.98 -9.83
CA ASP A 92 16.70 20.26 -9.28
C ASP A 92 15.85 20.69 -8.09
N LYS A 93 14.52 20.61 -8.23
CA LYS A 93 13.59 20.97 -7.15
C LYS A 93 13.73 20.08 -5.93
N LEU A 94 13.91 18.77 -6.10
CA LEU A 94 14.12 17.85 -4.97
C LEU A 94 15.47 18.09 -4.27
N ALA A 95 16.53 18.41 -5.02
CA ALA A 95 17.82 18.78 -4.44
C ALA A 95 17.73 20.09 -3.65
N GLU A 96 17.04 21.09 -4.18
CA GLU A 96 16.78 22.37 -3.50
C GLU A 96 15.99 22.17 -2.22
N LEU A 97 14.88 21.40 -2.27
CA LEU A 97 14.07 21.06 -1.10
C LEU A 97 14.88 20.28 -0.05
N GLY A 98 15.77 19.38 -0.48
CA GLY A 98 16.69 18.63 0.37
C GLY A 98 17.70 19.52 1.09
N ALA A 99 18.24 20.53 0.41
CA ALA A 99 19.19 21.48 0.98
C ALA A 99 18.53 22.66 1.74
N GLY A 100 17.24 22.91 1.49
CA GLY A 100 16.48 24.00 2.08
C GLY A 100 16.35 23.91 3.60
N SER A 101 16.08 25.05 4.24
CA SER A 101 15.92 25.16 5.70
C SER A 101 14.48 24.92 6.18
N ALA A 102 13.56 24.58 5.28
CA ALA A 102 12.18 24.27 5.64
C ALA A 102 12.09 23.05 6.56
N THR A 103 11.15 23.10 7.49
CA THR A 103 10.93 22.01 8.45
C THR A 103 10.16 20.83 7.82
N GLY A 104 9.52 21.05 6.68
CA GLY A 104 8.75 20.04 5.98
C GLY A 104 8.49 20.37 4.52
N ILE A 105 7.91 19.40 3.81
CA ILE A 105 7.58 19.47 2.40
C ILE A 105 6.15 18.96 2.25
N THR A 106 5.25 19.80 1.74
CA THR A 106 3.91 19.37 1.31
C THR A 106 3.98 18.90 -0.13
N VAL A 107 3.61 17.65 -0.38
CA VAL A 107 3.60 17.06 -1.73
C VAL A 107 2.18 17.04 -2.27
N LYS A 108 1.89 17.87 -3.27
CA LYS A 108 0.57 17.86 -3.94
C LYS A 108 0.61 16.84 -5.07
N LEU A 109 -0.31 15.87 -5.01
CA LEU A 109 -0.38 14.78 -5.99
C LEU A 109 -1.43 15.10 -7.07
N PRO A 110 -1.17 14.78 -8.34
CA PRO A 110 -2.18 14.85 -9.41
C PRO A 110 -3.20 13.71 -9.27
N ALA A 111 -4.47 13.98 -9.58
CA ALA A 111 -5.52 12.95 -9.58
C ALA A 111 -5.34 11.86 -10.68
N ASN A 112 -4.71 12.22 -11.80
CA ASN A 112 -4.66 11.42 -13.02
C ASN A 112 -3.26 10.82 -13.33
N ALA A 113 -2.43 10.57 -12.31
CA ALA A 113 -1.15 9.92 -12.50
C ALA A 113 -1.18 8.42 -12.15
N VAL A 114 -0.14 7.71 -12.60
CA VAL A 114 0.11 6.31 -12.24
C VAL A 114 0.55 6.25 -10.77
N PRO A 115 -0.17 5.55 -9.88
CA PRO A 115 0.13 5.54 -8.44
C PRO A 115 1.55 5.09 -8.10
N MET A 116 2.11 4.11 -8.82
CA MET A 116 3.49 3.66 -8.60
C MET A 116 4.52 4.73 -8.94
N THR A 117 4.29 5.57 -9.96
CA THR A 117 5.16 6.71 -10.26
C THR A 117 5.14 7.73 -9.14
N LEU A 118 3.96 8.01 -8.56
CA LEU A 118 3.85 8.89 -7.40
C LEU A 118 4.58 8.31 -6.18
N MET A 119 4.43 7.01 -5.92
CA MET A 119 5.15 6.32 -4.84
C MET A 119 6.66 6.39 -5.01
N ARG A 120 7.15 6.24 -6.24
CA ARG A 120 8.58 6.42 -6.57
C ARG A 120 9.04 7.83 -6.24
N VAL A 121 8.32 8.86 -6.68
CA VAL A 121 8.68 10.26 -6.38
C VAL A 121 8.63 10.54 -4.88
N LEU A 122 7.63 10.02 -4.15
CA LEU A 122 7.56 10.14 -2.69
C LEU A 122 8.76 9.47 -2.00
N ALA A 123 9.16 8.28 -2.46
CA ALA A 123 10.33 7.58 -1.94
C ALA A 123 11.61 8.39 -2.18
N ILE A 124 11.83 8.90 -3.40
CA ILE A 124 12.99 9.75 -3.73
C ILE A 124 12.97 11.04 -2.90
N THR A 125 11.80 11.66 -2.72
CA THR A 125 11.65 12.87 -1.89
C THR A 125 12.07 12.60 -0.45
N ARG A 126 11.67 11.46 0.13
CA ARG A 126 12.11 11.04 1.47
C ARG A 126 13.61 10.82 1.53
N MET A 127 14.21 10.26 0.50
CA MET A 127 15.67 10.05 0.48
C MET A 127 16.43 11.38 0.35
N ALA A 128 15.94 12.31 -0.49
CA ALA A 128 16.55 13.63 -0.70
C ALA A 128 16.42 14.56 0.53
N ALA A 129 15.34 14.41 1.31
CA ALA A 129 15.05 15.20 2.49
C ALA A 129 14.71 14.29 3.69
N PRO A 130 15.70 13.57 4.25
CA PRO A 130 15.47 12.55 5.26
C PRO A 130 14.85 13.14 6.53
N ASP A 131 15.41 14.25 7.02
CA ASP A 131 15.09 14.93 8.27
C ASP A 131 13.83 15.81 8.20
N LYS A 132 13.29 16.05 7.00
CA LYS A 132 12.12 16.91 6.80
C LYS A 132 10.80 16.17 6.97
N VAL A 133 9.79 16.85 7.48
CA VAL A 133 8.42 16.31 7.54
C VAL A 133 7.84 16.23 6.13
N LEU A 134 7.67 15.02 5.59
CA LEU A 134 6.95 14.82 4.34
C LEU A 134 5.45 14.76 4.61
N HIS A 135 4.71 15.71 4.07
CA HIS A 135 3.29 15.92 4.32
C HIS A 135 2.46 15.66 3.06
N LEU A 136 1.41 14.85 3.21
CA LEU A 136 0.37 14.71 2.18
C LEU A 136 -0.85 15.55 2.56
N PRO A 137 -1.23 16.53 1.71
CA PRO A 137 -2.45 17.28 1.91
C PRO A 137 -3.66 16.41 1.62
N ASP A 138 -4.82 16.93 1.96
CA ASP A 138 -6.09 16.27 1.73
C ASP A 138 -6.32 15.93 0.25
N GLY A 139 -6.90 14.76 -0.04
CA GLY A 139 -7.15 14.27 -1.40
C GLY A 139 -6.05 13.36 -1.98
N TYR A 140 -5.07 12.96 -1.15
CA TYR A 140 -3.99 12.07 -1.58
C TYR A 140 -4.48 10.64 -1.81
N GLU A 141 -5.56 10.23 -1.14
CA GLU A 141 -6.12 8.89 -1.23
C GLU A 141 -6.65 8.59 -2.63
N GLU A 142 -7.24 9.57 -3.31
CA GLU A 142 -7.73 9.45 -4.69
C GLU A 142 -6.57 9.26 -5.68
N ALA A 143 -5.44 9.93 -5.43
CA ALA A 143 -4.24 9.84 -6.26
C ALA A 143 -3.52 8.49 -6.08
N LEU A 144 -3.35 8.03 -4.83
CA LEU A 144 -2.60 6.81 -4.52
C LEU A 144 -3.46 5.53 -4.54
N ARG A 145 -4.78 5.65 -4.41
CA ARG A 145 -5.75 4.54 -4.47
C ARG A 145 -5.38 3.42 -3.49
N SER A 146 -5.08 2.23 -4.00
CA SER A 146 -4.68 1.08 -3.17
C SER A 146 -3.30 1.23 -2.51
N LEU A 147 -2.49 2.22 -2.93
CA LEU A 147 -1.15 2.45 -2.38
C LEU A 147 -1.13 3.44 -1.21
N SER A 148 -2.28 4.02 -0.84
CA SER A 148 -2.38 4.98 0.29
C SER A 148 -1.83 4.40 1.59
N SER A 149 -2.14 3.13 1.89
CA SER A 149 -1.59 2.44 3.06
C SER A 149 -0.06 2.28 3.01
N LEU A 150 0.50 2.03 1.83
CA LEU A 150 1.95 1.90 1.64
C LEU A 150 2.66 3.24 1.82
N ALA A 151 2.03 4.34 1.39
CA ALA A 151 2.59 5.68 1.55
C ALA A 151 2.79 6.09 3.01
N MET A 152 2.00 5.55 3.95
CA MET A 152 2.15 5.82 5.39
C MET A 152 3.53 5.44 5.94
N HIS A 153 4.22 4.52 5.26
CA HIS A 153 5.58 4.12 5.60
C HIS A 153 6.66 5.08 5.08
N ILE A 154 6.31 6.02 4.19
CA ILE A 154 7.22 7.01 3.60
C ILE A 154 6.97 8.41 4.18
N VAL A 155 5.70 8.75 4.40
CA VAL A 155 5.30 10.10 4.84
C VAL A 155 5.36 10.23 6.37
N SER A 156 5.51 11.47 6.83
CA SER A 156 5.58 11.81 8.26
C SER A 156 4.36 12.59 8.73
N ALA A 157 3.55 13.12 7.82
CA ALA A 157 2.35 13.87 8.15
C ALA A 157 1.26 13.71 7.09
N ILE A 158 -0.01 13.78 7.51
CA ILE A 158 -1.18 13.83 6.62
C ILE A 158 -2.17 14.91 7.09
N THR A 159 -2.95 15.45 6.16
CA THR A 159 -4.15 16.25 6.51
C THR A 159 -5.39 15.35 6.50
N ILE A 160 -6.26 15.55 7.49
CA ILE A 160 -7.60 14.95 7.56
C ILE A 160 -8.61 16.10 7.65
N SER A 161 -9.59 16.11 6.75
CA SER A 161 -10.71 17.06 6.79
C SER A 161 -11.86 16.57 7.67
N ASP A 162 -12.71 17.50 8.07
CA ASP A 162 -13.99 17.31 8.76
C ASP A 162 -15.15 16.97 7.79
N ASP A 163 -14.86 16.87 6.49
CA ASP A 163 -15.84 16.52 5.47
C ASP A 163 -16.45 15.13 5.74
N ILE A 164 -17.71 15.16 6.20
CA ILE A 164 -18.47 13.97 6.52
C ILE A 164 -18.54 13.04 5.31
N GLU A 165 -18.64 13.52 4.07
CA GLU A 165 -18.75 12.63 2.91
C GLU A 165 -17.51 11.73 2.75
N ARG A 166 -16.36 12.19 3.24
CA ARG A 166 -15.07 11.49 3.14
C ARG A 166 -14.74 10.64 4.36
N TRP A 167 -15.64 10.59 5.34
CA TRP A 167 -15.46 9.79 6.55
C TRP A 167 -15.08 8.32 6.30
N PRO A 168 -15.61 7.62 5.26
CA PRO A 168 -15.24 6.23 5.00
C PRO A 168 -13.76 6.08 4.63
N ILE A 169 -13.21 7.00 3.83
CA ILE A 169 -11.81 6.99 3.40
C ILE A 169 -10.91 7.27 4.61
N ILE A 170 -11.24 8.29 5.39
CA ILE A 170 -10.52 8.66 6.62
C ILE A 170 -10.49 7.49 7.62
N ASN A 171 -11.62 6.82 7.82
CA ASN A 171 -11.73 5.65 8.69
C ASN A 171 -10.78 4.52 8.25
N GLU A 172 -10.66 4.28 6.94
CA GLU A 172 -9.70 3.29 6.41
C GLU A 172 -8.25 3.74 6.60
N THR A 173 -7.95 5.02 6.42
CA THR A 173 -6.63 5.60 6.72
C THR A 173 -6.25 5.39 8.19
N LEU A 174 -7.13 5.74 9.14
CA LEU A 174 -6.90 5.56 10.57
C LEU A 174 -6.74 4.08 10.96
N LYS A 175 -7.51 3.19 10.33
CA LYS A 175 -7.30 1.74 10.48
C LYS A 175 -5.95 1.31 9.94
N ALA A 176 -5.54 1.78 8.76
CA ALA A 176 -4.26 1.43 8.16
C ALA A 176 -3.10 1.84 9.07
N LEU A 177 -3.16 3.05 9.66
CA LEU A 177 -2.20 3.51 10.66
C LEU A 177 -2.16 2.59 11.88
N LYS A 178 -3.33 2.25 12.45
CA LYS A 178 -3.44 1.36 13.61
C LYS A 178 -2.87 -0.04 13.33
N HIS A 179 -3.22 -0.66 12.20
CA HIS A 179 -2.73 -1.98 11.81
C HIS A 179 -1.24 -1.97 11.45
N GLY A 180 -0.75 -0.88 10.86
CA GLY A 180 0.66 -0.67 10.56
C GLY A 180 1.52 -0.37 11.79
N GLY A 181 0.93 -0.28 12.99
CA GLY A 181 1.63 0.09 14.23
C GLY A 181 2.15 1.53 14.22
N ILE A 182 1.57 2.40 13.39
CA ILE A 182 1.93 3.81 13.28
C ILE A 182 1.08 4.60 14.29
N VAL A 183 1.75 5.34 15.17
CA VAL A 183 1.15 6.12 16.24
C VAL A 183 0.98 7.56 15.79
N ILE A 184 -0.19 8.13 16.03
CA ILE A 184 -0.43 9.56 15.76
C ILE A 184 0.30 10.39 16.81
N ALA A 185 1.13 11.33 16.36
CA ALA A 185 1.89 12.23 17.21
C ALA A 185 0.92 13.11 18.03
N GLY A 186 1.20 13.26 19.32
CA GLY A 186 0.35 14.04 20.24
C GLY A 186 -0.79 13.26 20.88
N ALA A 187 -1.20 12.12 20.29
CA ALA A 187 -2.35 11.31 20.76
C ALA A 187 -2.25 10.81 22.21
N SER A 188 -1.10 10.95 22.88
CA SER A 188 -0.92 10.65 24.32
C SER A 188 -1.41 9.26 24.74
N GLY A 189 -1.40 8.29 23.81
CA GLY A 189 -1.90 6.92 24.02
C GLY A 189 -3.41 6.75 23.85
N GLN A 190 -4.15 7.79 23.43
CA GLN A 190 -5.55 7.70 23.05
C GLN A 190 -5.70 6.94 21.72
N ASP A 191 -6.76 6.13 21.62
CA ASP A 191 -7.13 5.46 20.37
C ASP A 191 -7.82 6.47 19.46
N ALA A 192 -7.05 7.07 18.54
CA ALA A 192 -7.55 8.07 17.61
C ALA A 192 -8.68 7.55 16.72
N LEU A 193 -8.68 6.25 16.37
CA LEU A 193 -9.78 5.65 15.60
C LEU A 193 -11.06 5.63 16.43
N ALA A 194 -10.98 5.24 17.70
CA ALA A 194 -12.13 5.28 18.61
C ALA A 194 -12.62 6.72 18.84
N GLY A 195 -11.70 7.67 18.98
CA GLY A 195 -11.99 9.09 19.12
C GLY A 195 -12.72 9.65 17.90
N TYR A 196 -12.26 9.32 16.69
CA TYR A 196 -12.88 9.70 15.43
C TYR A 196 -14.29 9.13 15.27
N LEU A 197 -14.50 7.85 15.59
CA LEU A 197 -15.84 7.24 15.53
C LEU A 197 -16.82 7.89 16.51
N ARG A 198 -16.36 8.31 17.69
CA ARG A 198 -17.18 9.08 18.63
C ARG A 198 -17.53 10.45 18.05
N TYR A 199 -16.57 11.17 17.48
CA TYR A 199 -16.80 12.45 16.79
C TYR A 199 -17.89 12.33 15.71
N LEU A 200 -17.79 11.32 14.85
CA LEU A 200 -18.82 11.04 13.83
C LEU A 200 -20.20 10.73 14.44
N SER A 201 -20.24 9.98 15.55
CA SER A 201 -21.49 9.68 16.24
C SER A 201 -22.13 10.92 16.86
N GLU A 202 -21.34 11.86 17.36
CA GLU A 202 -21.82 13.14 17.91
C GLU A 202 -22.39 14.04 16.80
N LEU A 203 -21.84 13.96 15.59
CA LEU A 203 -22.38 14.60 14.38
C LEU A 203 -23.61 13.88 13.79
N GLY A 204 -24.02 12.74 14.35
CA GLY A 204 -25.20 12.00 13.92
C GLY A 204 -25.00 11.11 12.68
N VAL A 205 -23.75 10.77 12.34
CA VAL A 205 -23.45 9.85 11.24
C VAL A 205 -23.87 8.42 11.62
N ASP A 206 -24.65 7.75 10.75
CA ASP A 206 -25.03 6.36 10.96
C ASP A 206 -23.84 5.42 10.66
N LEU A 207 -23.15 5.02 11.73
CA LEU A 207 -22.04 4.07 11.68
C LEU A 207 -22.49 2.61 11.55
N MET A 208 -23.79 2.31 11.77
CA MET A 208 -24.32 0.95 11.84
C MET A 208 -24.35 0.28 10.47
N GLY A 209 -24.77 1.01 9.43
CA GLY A 209 -24.77 0.52 8.04
C GLY A 209 -23.37 0.20 7.47
N TYR A 210 -22.32 0.86 7.98
CA TYR A 210 -20.95 0.61 7.55
C TYR A 210 -20.31 -0.62 8.21
N ARG A 211 -20.71 -0.96 9.45
CA ARG A 211 -20.28 -2.21 10.12
C ARG A 211 -20.83 -3.44 9.41
N GLU A 212 -22.07 -3.39 8.93
CA GLU A 212 -22.73 -4.51 8.26
C GLU A 212 -22.14 -4.80 6.88
N ALA A 213 -21.73 -3.78 6.12
CA ALA A 213 -21.12 -3.93 4.80
C ALA A 213 -19.78 -4.70 4.80
N ARG A 214 -19.09 -4.82 5.95
CA ARG A 214 -17.84 -5.59 6.10
C ARG A 214 -17.93 -6.80 7.04
N GLY A 215 -19.03 -6.95 7.78
CA GLY A 215 -19.24 -8.09 8.68
C GLY A 215 -19.53 -9.42 7.99
N SER A 216 -19.74 -9.43 6.66
CA SER A 216 -20.19 -10.63 5.93
C SER A 216 -19.06 -11.49 5.32
N ALA A 217 -17.80 -11.28 5.73
CA ALA A 217 -16.65 -12.05 5.27
C ALA A 217 -15.76 -12.53 6.44
N CYS A 218 -16.37 -13.12 7.46
CA CYS A 218 -15.70 -14.03 8.38
C CYS A 218 -16.73 -15.11 8.73
N GLY A 219 -16.49 -16.34 8.26
CA GLY A 219 -17.34 -17.48 8.60
C GLY A 219 -17.32 -17.68 10.11
N SER A 220 -18.48 -17.49 10.73
CA SER A 220 -18.73 -17.91 12.10
C SER A 220 -18.56 -19.43 12.16
N VAL A 221 -17.43 -19.90 12.69
CA VAL A 221 -17.36 -21.24 13.29
C VAL A 221 -18.07 -21.14 14.65
N ASP A 222 -19.39 -21.09 14.60
CA ASP A 222 -20.20 -21.28 15.80
C ASP A 222 -20.21 -22.77 16.12
N GLY A 223 -19.21 -23.17 16.91
CA GLY A 223 -19.33 -24.34 17.77
C GLY A 223 -20.46 -24.11 18.76
N GLY A 224 -21.61 -24.74 18.54
CA GLY A 224 -22.77 -24.57 19.41
C GLY A 224 -23.91 -25.53 19.12
N GLY A 225 -23.79 -26.77 19.63
CA GLY A 225 -24.90 -27.55 20.18
C GLY A 225 -25.98 -28.07 19.23
N CYS A 226 -25.80 -29.29 18.73
CA CYS A 226 -26.91 -30.14 18.31
C CYS A 226 -27.27 -31.09 19.46
N CYS A 227 -28.36 -30.83 20.17
CA CYS A 227 -28.98 -31.73 21.14
C CYS A 227 -30.50 -31.52 21.16
N GLY A 228 -31.23 -32.61 20.87
CA GLY A 228 -32.56 -32.88 21.44
C GLY A 228 -33.77 -32.69 20.52
N GLY A 229 -34.39 -33.80 20.14
CA GLY A 229 -35.73 -33.83 19.52
C GLY A 229 -36.12 -35.22 19.03
N HIS A 230 -36.34 -36.16 19.94
CA HIS A 230 -36.96 -37.46 19.71
C HIS A 230 -38.45 -37.31 19.31
N ASP A 231 -38.98 -38.20 18.47
CA ASP A 231 -40.13 -39.07 18.79
C ASP A 231 -40.57 -39.99 17.62
N HIS A 232 -40.54 -41.31 17.88
CA HIS A 232 -41.40 -42.43 17.42
C HIS A 232 -41.61 -42.71 15.89
N ALA A 233 -41.68 -43.93 15.34
CA ALA A 233 -41.88 -45.30 15.84
C ALA A 233 -41.40 -46.34 14.79
N GLU A 234 -41.41 -47.60 15.21
CA GLU A 234 -40.79 -48.82 14.67
C GLU A 234 -41.32 -49.34 13.31
N SER A 235 -40.44 -50.01 12.53
CA SER A 235 -40.72 -51.34 11.96
C SER A 235 -39.47 -52.02 11.35
N SER A 236 -39.08 -53.13 11.98
CA SER A 236 -38.59 -54.41 11.42
C SER A 236 -37.50 -54.45 10.34
N ALA A 237 -36.32 -54.91 10.80
CA ALA A 237 -35.33 -55.80 10.20
C ALA A 237 -35.38 -56.12 8.69
N GLU A 238 -34.25 -55.91 8.02
CA GLU A 238 -33.58 -56.97 7.25
C GLU A 238 -32.08 -56.70 7.13
N SER A 239 -31.30 -57.76 7.34
CA SER A 239 -29.84 -57.83 7.35
C SER A 239 -29.25 -57.71 5.95
N SER A 240 -28.17 -56.93 5.77
CA SER A 240 -27.04 -57.35 4.92
C SER A 240 -25.80 -56.47 5.06
N ALA A 241 -24.69 -57.18 5.30
CA ALA A 241 -23.28 -56.91 5.08
C ALA A 241 -22.83 -55.56 4.46
N GLY A 242 -21.84 -54.95 5.12
CA GLY A 242 -21.00 -53.89 4.55
C GLY A 242 -19.94 -53.46 5.54
N GLY A 243 -18.88 -54.26 5.68
CA GLY A 243 -17.82 -54.07 6.67
C GLY A 243 -16.97 -52.81 6.44
N CYS A 244 -16.66 -52.12 7.53
CA CYS A 244 -15.53 -51.20 7.64
C CYS A 244 -14.23 -52.01 7.68
N GLY A 245 -13.34 -51.76 6.71
CA GLY A 245 -11.98 -52.30 6.69
C GLY A 245 -10.97 -51.18 6.89
N CYS A 246 -10.55 -50.98 8.14
CA CYS A 246 -9.36 -50.21 8.48
C CYS A 246 -8.16 -51.17 8.39
N GLY A 247 -7.23 -50.90 7.48
CA GLY A 247 -5.99 -51.67 7.32
C GLY A 247 -4.78 -50.74 7.31
N SER A 248 -4.08 -50.71 8.44
CA SER A 248 -2.72 -50.22 8.62
C SER A 248 -1.68 -51.23 8.12
N GLU A 249 -0.40 -50.82 8.07
CA GLU A 249 0.83 -51.50 7.58
C GLU A 249 1.19 -51.10 6.14
N GLY A 250 2.43 -50.78 5.75
CA GLY A 250 3.75 -50.90 6.37
C GLY A 250 4.81 -50.82 5.25
N CYS A 251 6.03 -50.39 5.60
CA CYS A 251 7.16 -50.00 4.73
C CYS A 251 7.70 -51.03 3.73
N GLY A 252 8.46 -50.57 2.70
CA GLY A 252 9.55 -51.38 2.10
C GLY A 252 9.98 -51.09 0.65
N SER A 253 10.95 -50.17 0.51
CA SER A 253 12.04 -49.94 -0.47
C SER A 253 12.27 -50.76 -1.78
N SER A 254 12.81 -50.00 -2.75
CA SER A 254 13.89 -50.31 -3.74
C SER A 254 13.55 -50.84 -5.14
N ALA A 255 13.86 -50.04 -6.18
CA ALA A 255 14.66 -50.46 -7.35
C ALA A 255 15.10 -49.24 -8.21
N GLN A 256 16.33 -49.32 -8.73
CA GLN A 256 17.12 -48.32 -9.46
C GLN A 256 16.81 -48.23 -10.97
N ALA A 257 17.42 -47.21 -11.61
CA ALA A 257 17.94 -47.10 -13.00
C ALA A 257 17.32 -45.89 -13.75
N SER A 258 18.00 -44.74 -13.86
CA SER A 258 19.06 -44.35 -14.81
C SER A 258 18.59 -44.23 -16.27
N GLU A 259 18.52 -43.01 -16.82
CA GLU A 259 19.24 -42.59 -18.04
C GLU A 259 18.95 -41.11 -18.38
N SER A 260 19.90 -40.55 -19.13
CA SER A 260 20.20 -39.12 -19.31
C SER A 260 19.92 -38.67 -20.75
N VAL A 261 20.22 -37.38 -21.05
CA VAL A 261 20.52 -36.77 -22.38
C VAL A 261 19.27 -36.34 -23.18
N GLU A 262 19.18 -35.21 -23.92
CA GLU A 262 19.89 -33.92 -24.11
C GLU A 262 19.04 -33.10 -25.12
N GLU A 263 19.26 -31.78 -25.18
CA GLU A 263 18.70 -30.79 -26.12
C GLU A 263 19.00 -31.12 -27.61
N PRO A 264 18.35 -30.46 -28.61
CA PRO A 264 18.94 -29.23 -29.18
C PRO A 264 17.99 -28.24 -29.91
N GLN A 265 18.38 -26.96 -29.97
CA GLN A 265 18.15 -26.02 -31.10
C GLN A 265 19.24 -26.23 -32.19
N PRO A 266 19.14 -25.81 -33.49
CA PRO A 266 18.84 -24.43 -33.92
C PRO A 266 18.28 -24.22 -35.37
N ALA A 267 18.19 -22.93 -35.77
CA ALA A 267 18.61 -22.35 -37.06
C ALA A 267 17.56 -21.66 -37.96
N ALA A 268 17.97 -20.49 -38.45
CA ALA A 268 17.30 -19.53 -39.32
C ALA A 268 17.59 -19.79 -40.82
N ALA A 269 16.73 -19.28 -41.72
CA ALA A 269 17.10 -18.56 -42.95
C ALA A 269 15.87 -18.19 -43.85
N SER A 270 15.69 -16.88 -44.05
CA SER A 270 15.38 -16.13 -45.28
C SER A 270 14.42 -16.65 -46.38
N ALA A 271 13.54 -15.72 -46.80
CA ALA A 271 13.38 -15.17 -48.17
C ALA A 271 11.95 -15.25 -48.78
N SER A 272 11.39 -14.05 -48.98
CA SER A 272 10.56 -13.56 -50.10
C SER A 272 9.74 -14.54 -50.95
N HIS A 273 8.44 -14.25 -51.13
CA HIS A 273 7.77 -14.11 -52.43
C HIS A 273 6.35 -13.56 -52.22
N GLY A 274 6.04 -12.44 -52.87
CA GLY A 274 4.68 -11.89 -52.96
C GLY A 274 3.89 -12.48 -54.13
N CYS A 275 2.57 -12.45 -53.99
CA CYS A 275 1.50 -12.49 -55.01
C CYS A 275 0.18 -12.38 -54.21
N GLY A 276 -0.74 -11.43 -54.36
CA GLY A 276 -1.05 -10.58 -55.49
C GLY A 276 -2.22 -11.14 -56.30
N CYS A 277 -3.44 -11.12 -55.75
CA CYS A 277 -4.74 -11.21 -56.44
C CYS A 277 -5.76 -10.47 -55.55
N GLY A 278 -6.62 -9.56 -56.00
CA GLY A 278 -7.17 -9.31 -57.33
C GLY A 278 -8.69 -9.12 -57.18
N SER A 279 -9.17 -7.99 -57.66
CA SER A 279 -10.42 -7.29 -57.36
C SER A 279 -11.72 -7.91 -57.95
N GLY A 280 -12.87 -7.50 -57.41
CA GLY A 280 -14.21 -7.55 -58.03
C GLY A 280 -15.30 -7.95 -57.02
N GLY A 281 -16.36 -7.20 -56.70
CA GLY A 281 -17.02 -6.08 -57.37
C GLY A 281 -18.31 -6.54 -58.07
N CYS A 282 -19.46 -6.50 -57.37
CA CYS A 282 -20.85 -6.47 -57.86
C CYS A 282 -21.71 -5.97 -56.67
N GLY A 283 -22.53 -4.92 -56.69
CA GLY A 283 -23.07 -4.10 -57.77
C GLY A 283 -24.56 -4.41 -57.99
N ALA A 284 -25.45 -3.65 -57.34
CA ALA A 284 -26.76 -3.15 -57.79
C ALA A 284 -27.56 -2.63 -56.59
#